data_AF-A0A939L2M9-F1
#
_entry.id   AF-A0A939L2M9-F1
#
_cell.length_a   1.000
_cell.length_b   1.000
_cell.length_c   1.000
_cell.angle_alpha   90.00
_cell.angle_beta   90.00
_cell.angle_gamma   90.00
#
_symmetry.space_group_name_H-M   'P 1'
#
loop_
_entity.id
_entity.type
_entity.pdbx_description
1 polymer ?
#
loop_
_entity_poly.entity_id
_entity_poly.type
_entity_poly.pdbx_seq_one_letter_code
_entity_poly.pdbx_strand_id
1 'polypeptide(L)'
;MAAVNVPGPEPDWEEAPSYQGGKRNPAFQSSMWEFAASSFRVVAGLQPPLEALAARLRLTVERGWEDLGYVDVAMFRIQKTDFALSELEGASVPYTFVWVSRSVDDVEAALDALLGALGIGREALAFRGSLETGFENCNGWSG
;
A
#
# COMPACT_ATOMS: atom_id res chain seq x y z
N MET A 1 -32.20 30.35 7.61
CA MET A 1 -30.79 30.34 8.05
C MET A 1 -29.98 30.99 6.94
N ALA A 2 -29.14 31.98 7.25
CA ALA A 2 -28.24 32.56 6.26
C ALA A 2 -27.06 31.59 6.02
N ALA A 3 -26.71 31.34 4.75
CA ALA A 3 -25.60 30.48 4.41
C ALA A 3 -24.28 31.11 4.86
N VAL A 4 -23.38 30.30 5.44
CA VAL A 4 -22.02 30.74 5.77
C VAL A 4 -21.26 30.92 4.46
N ASN A 5 -20.75 32.14 4.20
CA ASN A 5 -19.92 32.42 3.03
C ASN A 5 -18.47 31.97 3.30
N VAL A 6 -17.95 31.09 2.45
CA VAL A 6 -16.56 30.62 2.51
C VAL A 6 -15.74 31.44 1.51
N PRO A 7 -14.65 32.13 1.92
CA PRO A 7 -13.81 32.87 1.00
C PRO A 7 -13.09 31.93 0.01
N GLY A 8 -12.76 32.45 -1.16
CA GLY A 8 -11.92 31.73 -2.13
C GLY A 8 -10.47 31.55 -1.63
N PRO A 9 -9.66 30.73 -2.32
CA PRO A 9 -8.25 30.53 -1.96
C PRO A 9 -7.43 31.81 -2.18
N GLU A 10 -6.36 31.98 -1.41
CA GLU A 10 -5.40 33.07 -1.64
C GLU A 10 -4.68 32.85 -2.99
N PRO A 11 -4.42 33.92 -3.77
CA PRO A 11 -3.92 33.81 -5.14
C PRO A 11 -2.48 33.29 -5.24
N ASP A 12 -1.73 33.32 -4.14
CA ASP A 12 -0.38 32.79 -4.07
C ASP A 12 -0.31 31.34 -3.62
N TRP A 13 -1.41 30.71 -3.18
CA TRP A 13 -1.39 29.30 -2.79
C TRP A 13 -1.09 28.39 -3.98
N GLU A 14 -0.16 27.46 -3.78
CA GLU A 14 0.07 26.34 -4.68
C GLU A 14 -1.10 25.34 -4.64
N GLU A 15 -1.22 24.49 -5.66
CA GLU A 15 -2.17 23.38 -5.61
C GLU A 15 -1.83 22.44 -4.44
N ALA A 16 -2.85 21.92 -3.76
CA ALA A 16 -2.69 21.09 -2.57
C ALA A 16 -1.76 19.86 -2.73
N PRO A 17 -1.69 19.17 -3.88
CA PRO A 17 -0.76 18.04 -4.07
C PRO A 17 0.67 18.44 -4.46
N SER A 18 0.95 19.71 -4.75
CA SER A 18 2.28 20.13 -5.24
C SER A 18 3.35 20.16 -4.13
N TYR A 19 4.63 19.95 -4.49
CA TYR A 19 5.77 20.06 -3.58
C TYR A 19 5.91 21.50 -3.05
N GLN A 20 5.54 21.75 -1.79
CA GLN A 20 5.34 23.10 -1.26
C GLN A 20 6.64 23.81 -0.85
N GLY A 21 7.53 24.00 -1.83
CA GLY A 21 8.84 24.64 -1.74
C GLY A 21 8.81 26.18 -1.68
N GLY A 22 7.75 26.80 -1.15
CA GLY A 22 7.78 28.23 -0.80
C GLY A 22 6.46 28.99 -0.75
N LYS A 23 5.37 28.49 -1.36
CA LYS A 23 4.06 29.18 -1.38
C LYS A 23 2.95 28.28 -0.87
N ARG A 24 2.98 28.11 0.45
CA ARG A 24 2.33 27.03 1.17
C ARG A 24 0.81 27.17 1.20
N ASN A 25 0.13 26.32 0.44
CA ASN A 25 -1.27 26.00 0.73
C ASN A 25 -1.34 25.35 2.13
N PRO A 26 -2.23 25.81 3.04
CA PRO A 26 -2.32 25.23 4.38
C PRO A 26 -2.72 23.74 4.36
N ALA A 27 -3.32 23.27 3.26
CA ALA A 27 -3.63 21.86 3.04
C ALA A 27 -2.56 21.21 2.16
N PHE A 28 -2.17 19.98 2.54
CA PHE A 28 -1.49 19.04 1.67
C PHE A 28 -2.49 17.93 1.33
N GLN A 29 -2.70 17.68 0.05
CA GLN A 29 -3.63 16.65 -0.42
C GLN A 29 -2.83 15.48 -0.98
N SER A 30 -3.07 14.29 -0.42
CA SER A 30 -2.61 13.01 -0.97
C SER A 30 -3.80 12.12 -1.29
N SER A 31 -3.58 11.05 -2.03
CA SER A 31 -4.58 10.02 -2.26
C SER A 31 -4.92 9.26 -0.97
N MET A 32 -6.08 8.60 -0.97
CA MET A 32 -6.50 7.76 0.15
C MET A 32 -5.48 6.65 0.44
N TRP A 33 -4.87 6.07 -0.60
CA TRP A 33 -3.86 5.05 -0.44
C TRP A 33 -2.56 5.62 0.13
N GLU A 34 -2.03 6.73 -0.37
CA GLU A 34 -0.82 7.37 0.19
C GLU A 34 -1.00 7.72 1.67
N PHE A 35 -2.18 8.23 2.03
CA PHE A 35 -2.53 8.49 3.42
C PHE A 35 -2.54 7.20 4.25
N ALA A 36 -3.22 6.15 3.77
CA ALA A 36 -3.34 4.88 4.48
C ALA A 36 -1.99 4.15 4.61
N ALA A 37 -1.23 4.05 3.52
CA ALA A 37 0.05 3.34 3.42
C ALA A 37 1.09 3.86 4.42
N SER A 38 0.99 5.13 4.86
CA SER A 38 1.81 5.68 5.95
C SER A 38 1.77 4.84 7.24
N SER A 39 0.63 4.18 7.52
CA SER A 39 0.41 3.33 8.69
C SER A 39 0.86 1.87 8.48
N PHE A 40 1.33 1.53 7.28
CA PHE A 40 1.77 0.20 6.90
C PHE A 40 3.26 0.21 6.52
N ARG A 41 3.83 -0.99 6.45
CA ARG A 41 5.15 -1.23 5.87
C ARG A 41 5.09 -2.44 4.95
N VAL A 42 5.84 -2.40 3.85
CA VAL A 42 6.07 -3.58 3.01
C VAL A 42 6.86 -4.61 3.83
N VAL A 43 6.43 -5.86 3.79
CA VAL A 43 7.07 -6.98 4.48
C VAL A 43 7.41 -8.16 3.57
N ALA A 44 6.81 -8.22 2.37
CA ALA A 44 7.08 -9.26 1.40
C ALA A 44 6.60 -8.88 0.00
N GLY A 45 7.08 -9.63 -1.00
CA GLY A 45 6.52 -9.68 -2.35
C GLY A 45 6.05 -11.09 -2.65
N LEU A 46 4.84 -11.21 -3.18
CA LEU A 46 4.24 -12.47 -3.63
C LEU A 46 4.35 -12.58 -5.16
N GLN A 47 4.68 -13.76 -5.66
CA GLN A 47 4.72 -14.06 -7.09
C GLN A 47 3.33 -14.10 -7.75
N PRO A 48 2.27 -14.64 -7.11
CA PRO A 48 0.94 -14.59 -7.71
C PRO A 48 0.42 -13.15 -7.90
N PRO A 49 -0.36 -12.88 -8.97
CA PRO A 49 -0.92 -11.56 -9.23
C PRO A 49 -2.01 -11.20 -8.22
N LEU A 50 -2.22 -9.90 -7.99
CA LEU A 50 -3.15 -9.37 -7.01
C LEU A 50 -4.57 -9.89 -7.23
N GLU A 51 -5.02 -9.95 -8.49
CA GLU A 51 -6.37 -10.43 -8.84
C GLU A 51 -6.64 -11.85 -8.35
N ALA A 52 -5.66 -12.76 -8.48
CA ALA A 52 -5.81 -14.14 -8.03
C ALA A 52 -5.89 -14.25 -6.50
N LEU A 53 -5.08 -13.46 -5.79
CA LEU A 53 -5.06 -13.39 -4.33
C LEU A 53 -6.36 -12.77 -3.79
N ALA A 54 -6.82 -11.69 -4.42
CA ALA A 54 -8.08 -11.04 -4.10
C ALA A 54 -9.27 -11.97 -4.32
N ALA A 55 -9.33 -12.66 -5.47
CA ALA A 55 -10.40 -13.63 -5.76
C ALA A 55 -10.44 -14.76 -4.72
N ARG A 56 -9.29 -15.29 -4.30
CA ARG A 56 -9.18 -16.35 -3.30
C ARG A 56 -9.82 -15.97 -1.96
N LEU A 57 -9.66 -14.72 -1.55
CA LEU A 57 -10.17 -14.17 -0.29
C LEU A 57 -11.48 -13.37 -0.47
N ARG A 58 -12.02 -13.30 -1.69
CA ARG A 58 -13.20 -12.50 -2.06
C ARG A 58 -13.06 -11.01 -1.69
N LEU A 59 -11.88 -10.46 -1.94
CA LEU A 59 -11.58 -9.05 -1.68
C LEU A 59 -12.06 -8.19 -2.85
N THR A 60 -12.45 -6.96 -2.54
CA THR A 60 -12.63 -5.90 -3.53
C THR A 60 -11.28 -5.22 -3.73
N VAL A 61 -10.84 -5.10 -4.98
CA VAL A 61 -9.66 -4.32 -5.35
C VAL A 61 -10.11 -2.90 -5.66
N GLU A 62 -9.47 -1.93 -5.02
CA GLU A 62 -9.67 -0.50 -5.23
C GLU A 62 -8.51 0.04 -6.07
N ARG A 63 -8.82 0.89 -7.05
CA ARG A 63 -7.80 1.57 -7.86
C ARG A 63 -7.55 2.97 -7.30
N GLY A 64 -6.37 3.17 -6.74
CA GLY A 64 -5.85 4.45 -6.31
C GLY A 64 -4.91 5.08 -7.35
N TRP A 65 -4.54 6.34 -7.12
CA TRP A 65 -3.52 7.05 -7.88
C TRP A 65 -2.50 7.62 -6.90
N GLU A 66 -1.22 7.34 -7.11
CA GLU A 66 -0.08 7.94 -6.38
C GLU A 66 0.67 8.88 -7.33
N ASP A 67 1.57 9.71 -6.79
CA ASP A 67 2.45 10.59 -7.59
C ASP A 67 3.21 9.83 -8.71
N LEU A 68 3.43 8.52 -8.57
CA LEU A 68 4.18 7.67 -9.49
C LEU A 68 3.32 6.84 -10.45
N GLY A 69 1.98 6.87 -10.35
CA GLY A 69 1.09 6.09 -11.21
C GLY A 69 -0.15 5.55 -10.50
N TYR A 70 -0.94 4.73 -11.19
CA TYR A 70 -2.05 4.02 -10.54
C TYR A 70 -1.55 2.85 -9.71
N VAL A 71 -2.23 2.61 -8.60
CA VAL A 71 -2.00 1.49 -7.70
C VAL A 71 -3.30 0.74 -7.50
N ASP A 72 -3.27 -0.56 -7.77
CA ASP A 72 -4.38 -1.44 -7.40
C ASP A 72 -4.10 -1.98 -6.00
N VAL A 73 -5.08 -1.86 -5.10
CA VAL A 73 -4.90 -2.22 -3.69
C VAL A 73 -6.12 -2.94 -3.13
N ALA A 74 -5.89 -3.91 -2.26
CA ALA A 74 -6.93 -4.52 -1.42
C ALA A 74 -6.49 -4.49 0.04
N MET A 75 -7.23 -3.77 0.88
CA MET A 75 -7.02 -3.71 2.33
C MET A 75 -7.98 -4.65 3.06
N PHE A 76 -7.47 -5.41 4.02
CA PHE A 76 -8.27 -6.41 4.76
C PHE A 76 -7.61 -6.79 6.08
N ARG A 77 -8.28 -7.65 6.86
CA ARG A 77 -7.83 -8.08 8.18
C ARG A 77 -7.89 -9.59 8.33
N ILE A 78 -6.82 -10.18 8.88
CA ILE A 78 -6.75 -11.59 9.29
C ILE A 78 -6.33 -11.64 10.75
N GLN A 79 -7.10 -12.34 11.60
CA GLN A 79 -6.75 -12.56 13.02
C GLN A 79 -6.38 -11.28 13.79
N LYS A 80 -7.06 -10.16 13.50
CA LYS A 80 -6.81 -8.80 14.05
C LYS A 80 -5.62 -8.04 13.46
N THR A 81 -4.86 -8.64 12.56
CA THR A 81 -3.79 -7.97 11.83
C THR A 81 -4.32 -7.35 10.55
N ASP A 82 -4.03 -6.07 10.35
CA ASP A 82 -4.35 -5.35 9.12
C ASP A 82 -3.29 -5.58 8.06
N PHE A 83 -3.76 -5.94 6.86
CA PHE A 83 -2.96 -6.16 5.67
C PHE A 83 -3.42 -5.24 4.54
N ALA A 84 -2.50 -4.92 3.64
CA ALA A 84 -2.85 -4.51 2.29
C ALA A 84 -2.05 -5.34 1.28
N LEU A 85 -2.67 -5.67 0.17
CA LEU A 85 -1.99 -6.20 -1.01
C LEU A 85 -2.03 -5.12 -2.09
N SER A 86 -0.91 -4.82 -2.73
CA SER A 86 -0.88 -3.83 -3.80
C SER A 86 -0.05 -4.29 -4.99
N GLU A 87 -0.44 -3.78 -6.16
CA GLU A 87 0.30 -3.91 -7.42
C GLU A 87 0.49 -2.51 -8.00
N LEU A 88 1.74 -2.19 -8.35
CA LEU A 88 2.10 -0.88 -8.93
C LEU A 88 2.10 -0.98 -10.45
N GLU A 89 1.31 -0.15 -11.11
CA GLU A 89 1.28 -0.09 -12.58
C GLU A 89 2.66 0.35 -13.12
N GLY A 90 3.24 -0.43 -14.04
CA GLY A 90 4.52 -0.12 -14.67
C GLY A 90 5.77 -0.60 -13.92
N ALA A 91 5.63 -1.34 -12.81
CA ALA A 91 6.76 -1.97 -12.15
C ALA A 91 7.44 -3.01 -13.07
N SER A 92 8.78 -2.97 -13.15
CA SER A 92 9.57 -3.90 -13.97
C SER A 92 9.46 -5.37 -13.54
N VAL A 93 8.96 -5.62 -12.33
CA VAL A 93 8.76 -6.97 -11.78
C VAL A 93 7.35 -7.08 -11.22
N PRO A 94 6.52 -8.02 -11.71
CA PRO A 94 5.10 -8.11 -11.38
C PRO A 94 4.89 -8.85 -10.06
N TYR A 95 5.34 -8.27 -8.95
CA TYR A 95 5.06 -8.82 -7.63
C TYR A 95 3.86 -8.12 -6.99
N THR A 96 3.04 -8.89 -6.29
CA THR A 96 2.06 -8.32 -5.36
C THR A 96 2.78 -7.99 -4.05
N PHE A 97 2.84 -6.71 -3.70
CA PHE A 97 3.44 -6.28 -2.44
C PHE A 97 2.52 -6.58 -1.27
N VAL A 98 3.08 -7.17 -0.23
CA VAL A 98 2.40 -7.41 1.05
C VAL A 98 2.78 -6.31 2.02
N TRP A 99 1.76 -5.60 2.47
CA TRP A 99 1.86 -4.56 3.48
C TRP A 99 1.22 -5.06 4.77
N VAL A 100 1.88 -4.76 5.89
CA VAL A 100 1.36 -5.05 7.23
C VAL A 100 1.38 -3.77 8.06
N SER A 101 0.37 -3.60 8.91
CA SER A 101 0.34 -2.46 9.83
C SER A 101 1.65 -2.36 10.62
N ARG A 102 2.19 -1.14 10.75
CA ARG A 102 3.42 -0.90 11.53
C ARG A 102 3.28 -1.27 13.01
N SER A 103 2.05 -1.38 13.52
CA SER A 103 1.74 -1.78 14.89
C SER A 103 1.98 -3.27 15.19
N VAL A 104 2.25 -4.08 14.17
CA VAL A 104 2.52 -5.52 14.33
C VAL A 104 3.98 -5.72 14.70
N ASP A 105 4.24 -6.41 15.81
CA ASP A 105 5.61 -6.77 16.20
C ASP A 105 6.11 -8.03 15.48
N ASP A 106 5.29 -9.09 15.45
CA ASP A 106 5.64 -10.38 14.84
C ASP A 106 5.18 -10.47 13.38
N VAL A 107 6.04 -9.98 12.49
CA VAL A 107 5.80 -9.98 11.04
C VAL A 107 5.77 -11.38 10.46
N GLU A 108 6.61 -12.30 10.94
CA GLU A 108 6.67 -13.66 10.41
C GLU A 108 5.39 -14.42 10.72
N ALA A 109 4.86 -14.30 11.95
CA ALA A 109 3.57 -14.89 12.30
C ALA A 109 2.42 -14.27 11.48
N ALA A 110 2.45 -12.96 11.23
CA ALA A 110 1.47 -12.30 10.37
C ALA A 110 1.54 -12.83 8.93
N LEU A 111 2.75 -13.00 8.39
CA LEU A 111 2.96 -13.51 7.05
C LEU A 111 2.49 -14.97 6.93
N ASP A 112 2.81 -15.83 7.89
CA ASP A 112 2.33 -17.21 7.92
C ASP A 112 0.79 -17.29 8.00
N ALA A 113 0.16 -16.39 8.77
CA ALA A 113 -1.30 -16.31 8.83
C ALA A 113 -1.92 -15.90 7.49
N LEU A 114 -1.30 -14.96 6.76
CA LEU A 114 -1.72 -14.56 5.42
C LEU A 114 -1.59 -15.71 4.42
N LEU A 115 -0.40 -16.35 4.37
CA LEU A 115 -0.14 -17.49 3.48
C LEU A 115 -1.11 -18.65 3.76
N GLY A 116 -1.36 -18.95 5.03
CA GLY A 116 -2.34 -19.95 5.45
C GLY A 116 -3.77 -19.62 5.01
N ALA A 117 -4.19 -18.36 5.11
CA ALA A 117 -5.52 -17.93 4.63
C ALA A 117 -5.65 -18.04 3.09
N LEU A 118 -4.58 -17.72 2.37
CA LEU A 118 -4.50 -17.87 0.92
C LEU A 118 -4.44 -19.35 0.50
N GLY A 119 -3.96 -20.23 1.38
CA GLY A 119 -3.77 -21.66 1.10
C GLY A 119 -2.54 -21.93 0.23
N ILE A 120 -1.52 -21.08 0.34
CA ILE A 120 -0.24 -21.18 -0.39
C ILE A 120 0.91 -21.28 0.61
N GLY A 121 2.03 -21.88 0.21
CA GLY A 121 3.21 -21.95 1.06
C GLY A 121 4.19 -20.79 0.83
N ARG A 122 5.29 -20.81 1.60
CA ARG A 122 6.37 -19.81 1.54
C ARG A 122 7.07 -19.81 0.18
N GLU A 123 6.92 -20.87 -0.62
CA GLU A 123 7.44 -20.92 -1.99
C GLU A 123 6.88 -19.82 -2.90
N ALA A 124 5.72 -19.26 -2.60
CA ALA A 124 5.11 -18.17 -3.36
C ALA A 124 5.75 -16.79 -3.10
N LEU A 125 6.67 -16.68 -2.13
CA LEU A 125 7.39 -15.44 -1.82
C LEU A 125 8.50 -15.21 -2.84
N ALA A 126 8.53 -14.01 -3.41
CA ALA A 126 9.65 -13.49 -4.20
C ALA A 126 10.70 -12.81 -3.32
N PHE A 127 10.28 -12.18 -2.23
CA PHE A 127 11.18 -11.66 -1.21
C PHE A 127 10.42 -11.47 0.10
N ARG A 128 11.17 -11.28 1.18
CA ARG A 128 10.64 -10.89 2.48
C ARG A 128 11.54 -9.88 3.18
N GLY A 129 11.01 -9.17 4.16
CA GLY A 129 11.71 -8.13 4.91
C GLY A 129 11.13 -6.74 4.64
N SER A 130 11.72 -5.73 5.24
CA SER A 130 11.27 -4.34 5.13
C SER A 130 12.44 -3.41 4.80
N LEU A 131 12.15 -2.14 4.57
CA LEU A 131 13.17 -1.10 4.45
C LEU A 131 14.08 -1.00 5.70
N GLU A 132 13.59 -1.44 6.87
CA GLU A 132 14.31 -1.38 8.14
C GLU A 132 15.24 -2.57 8.34
N THR A 133 14.82 -3.77 7.90
CA THR A 133 15.58 -5.02 8.07
C THR A 133 16.37 -5.41 6.84
N GLY A 134 16.14 -4.75 5.70
CA GLY A 134 16.56 -5.20 4.38
C GLY A 134 15.63 -6.28 3.83
N PHE A 135 15.68 -6.46 2.50
CA PHE A 135 14.92 -7.48 1.78
C PHE A 135 15.80 -8.70 1.51
N GLU A 136 15.30 -9.88 1.88
CA GLU A 136 15.88 -11.19 1.59
C GLU A 136 15.20 -11.77 0.35
N ASN A 137 16.00 -12.20 -0.64
CA ASN A 137 15.54 -12.89 -1.83
C ASN A 137 14.86 -14.23 -1.48
N CYS A 138 13.70 -14.47 -2.06
CA CYS A 138 13.01 -15.76 -2.06
C CYS A 138 12.73 -16.15 -3.53
N ASN A 139 13.05 -17.38 -3.93
CA ASN A 139 12.63 -17.96 -5.22
C ASN A 139 12.67 -17.04 -6.47
N GLY A 140 13.73 -16.26 -6.66
CA GLY A 140 14.00 -15.57 -7.93
C GLY A 140 13.77 -14.06 -7.97
N TRP A 141 13.73 -13.34 -6.84
CA TRP A 141 13.96 -11.89 -6.88
C TRP A 141 15.39 -11.60 -7.38
N SER A 142 15.48 -10.82 -8.46
CA SER A 142 16.69 -10.19 -8.95
C SER A 142 16.38 -8.70 -8.94
N GLY A 143 16.79 -8.03 -7.87
CA GLY A 143 16.60 -6.59 -7.67
C GLY A 143 17.36 -5.72 -8.67
#